data_AF-A0A8T6J5E0-F1
#
_entry.id   AF-A0A8T6J5E0-F1
#
_cell.length_a   1.000
_cell.length_b   1.000
_cell.length_c   1.000
_cell.angle_alpha   90.00
_cell.angle_beta   90.00
_cell.angle_gamma   90.00
#
_symmetry.space_group_name_H-M   'P 1'
#
loop_
_entity.id
_entity.type
_entity.pdbx_description
1 polymer ?
#
loop_
_entity_poly.entity_id
_entity_poly.type
_entity_poly.pdbx_seq_one_letter_code
_entity_poly.pdbx_strand_id
1 'polypeptide(L)' 'MYSVEVYLRIRRAVMVEGMSIREASRVFGLHRDTVRKMLAYSVPPGYRRQTPPRKPNPSTSSGRFLHRHHRP' A
#
# COMPACT_ATOMS: atom_id res chain seq x y z
N MET A 1 -5.31 1.10 -8.08
CA MET A 1 -4.33 2.04 -8.67
C MET A 1 -5.11 3.29 -9.07
N TYR A 2 -4.70 4.50 -8.67
CA TYR A 2 -5.47 5.70 -9.03
C TYR A 2 -5.31 6.00 -10.52
N SER A 3 -6.32 6.61 -11.14
CA SER A 3 -6.24 7.06 -12.52
C SER A 3 -5.21 8.19 -12.67
N VAL A 4 -4.62 8.30 -13.86
CA VAL A 4 -3.66 9.36 -14.21
C VAL A 4 -4.29 10.75 -14.03
N GLU A 5 -5.61 10.85 -14.21
CA GLU A 5 -6.37 12.08 -14.04
C GLU A 5 -6.37 12.60 -12.59
N VAL A 6 -6.44 11.71 -11.60
CA VAL A 6 -6.33 12.10 -10.18
C VAL A 6 -4.94 12.64 -9.88
N TYR A 7 -3.89 12.02 -10.43
CA TYR A 7 -2.50 12.51 -10.31
C TYR A 7 -2.35 13.91 -10.90
N LEU A 8 -2.91 14.15 -12.09
CA LEU A 8 -2.85 15.45 -12.76
C LEU A 8 -3.56 16.54 -11.97
N ARG A 9 -4.77 16.26 -11.47
CA ARG A 9 -5.56 17.23 -10.68
C ARG A 9 -4.85 17.64 -9.40
N ILE A 10 -4.28 16.68 -8.68
CA ILE A 10 -3.54 16.96 -7.43
C ILE A 10 -2.26 17.75 -7.70
N ARG A 11 -1.54 17.44 -8.79
CA ARG A 11 -0.34 18.20 -9.19
C ARG A 11 -0.67 19.64 -9.54
N ARG A 12 -1.74 19.88 -10.32
CA ARG A 12 -2.18 21.25 -10.61
C ARG A 12 -2.56 21.99 -9.33
N ALA A 13 -3.37 21.39 -8.46
CA ALA A 13 -3.77 22.02 -7.20
C ALA A 13 -2.54 22.44 -6.35
N VAL A 14 -1.54 21.57 -6.21
CA VAL A 14 -0.39 21.87 -5.35
C VAL A 14 0.66 22.76 -6.04
N MET A 15 1.01 22.46 -7.29
CA MET A 15 2.13 23.13 -7.99
C MET A 15 1.72 24.40 -8.73
N VAL A 16 0.46 24.51 -9.15
CA VAL A 16 -0.06 25.66 -9.92
C VAL A 16 -0.92 26.55 -9.04
N GLU A 17 -1.89 25.98 -8.32
CA GLU A 17 -2.81 26.74 -7.46
C GLU A 17 -2.21 27.05 -6.07
N GLY A 18 -1.02 26.51 -5.76
CA GLY A 18 -0.31 26.75 -4.50
C GLY A 18 -0.92 26.07 -3.28
N MET A 19 -1.82 25.12 -3.48
CA MET A 19 -2.53 24.42 -2.42
C MET A 19 -1.57 23.60 -1.56
N SER A 20 -1.71 23.66 -0.24
CA SER A 20 -0.85 22.85 0.64
C SER A 20 -1.21 21.36 0.55
N ILE A 21 -0.26 20.46 0.86
CA ILE A 21 -0.51 19.01 0.91
C ILE A 21 -1.66 18.67 1.87
N ARG A 22 -1.78 19.41 2.98
CA ARG A 22 -2.85 19.22 3.97
C ARG A 22 -4.21 19.59 3.41
N GLU A 23 -4.26 20.68 2.66
CA GLU A 23 -5.49 21.16 2.03
C GLU A 23 -5.91 20.24 0.89
N ALA A 24 -4.99 19.86 0.00
CA ALA A 24 -5.24 18.87 -1.03
C ALA A 24 -5.71 17.52 -0.43
N SER A 25 -5.14 17.10 0.70
CA SER A 25 -5.60 15.90 1.40
C SER A 25 -7.07 15.99 1.82
N ARG A 26 -7.53 17.15 2.30
CA ARG A 26 -8.94 17.39 2.67
C ARG A 26 -9.85 17.47 1.45
N VAL A 27 -9.45 18.21 0.43
CA VAL A 27 -10.24 18.42 -0.81
C VAL A 27 -10.43 17.12 -1.58
N PHE A 28 -9.36 16.33 -1.73
CA PHE A 28 -9.39 15.08 -2.50
C PHE A 28 -9.71 13.84 -1.67
N GLY A 29 -9.86 13.98 -0.33
CA GLY A 29 -10.14 12.85 0.56
C GLY A 29 -9.04 11.78 0.60
N LEU A 30 -7.80 12.15 0.26
CA LEU A 30 -6.67 11.22 0.20
C LEU A 30 -5.74 11.40 1.38
N HIS A 31 -5.13 10.31 1.84
CA HIS A 31 -4.07 10.42 2.83
C HIS A 31 -2.91 11.27 2.30
N ARG A 32 -2.36 12.12 3.16
CA ARG A 32 -1.21 12.99 2.88
C ARG A 32 -0.01 12.27 2.22
N ASP A 33 0.24 11.00 2.56
CA ASP A 33 1.31 10.22 1.92
C ASP A 33 0.97 9.79 0.49
N THR A 34 -0.30 9.59 0.19
CA THR A 34 -0.78 9.36 -1.18
C THR A 34 -0.56 10.62 -2.02
N VAL A 35 -0.91 11.79 -1.48
CA VAL A 35 -0.65 13.09 -2.13
C VAL A 35 0.85 13.28 -2.38
N ARG A 36 1.71 13.02 -1.37
CA ARG A 36 3.17 13.08 -1.54
C ARG A 36 3.67 12.16 -2.66
N LYS A 37 3.17 10.93 -2.74
CA LYS A 37 3.50 10.01 -3.84
C LYS A 37 3.05 10.55 -5.19
N MET A 38 1.86 11.14 -5.26
CA MET A 38 1.32 11.72 -6.50
C MET A 38 2.13 12.93 -6.98
N LEU A 39 2.72 13.69 -6.07
CA LEU A 39 3.64 14.77 -6.41
C LEU A 39 5.00 14.21 -6.88
N ALA A 40 5.53 13.20 -6.18
CA ALA A 40 6.84 12.61 -6.49
C ALA A 40 6.89 11.79 -7.79
N TYR A 41 5.79 11.11 -8.18
CA TYR A 41 5.78 10.20 -9.33
C TYR A 41 4.82 10.66 -10.42
N SER A 42 5.32 10.70 -11.67
CA SER A 42 4.54 11.16 -12.84
C SER A 42 3.47 10.21 -13.31
N VAL A 43 3.69 8.93 -13.07
CA VAL A 43 2.73 7.87 -13.31
C VAL A 43 2.61 7.11 -12.00
N PRO A 44 1.41 6.66 -11.59
CA PRO A 44 1.27 5.79 -10.43
C PRO A 44 2.28 4.64 -10.53
N PRO A 45 3.21 4.51 -9.58
CA PRO A 45 4.13 3.40 -9.58
C PRO A 45 3.30 2.12 -9.49
N GLY A 46 3.66 1.12 -10.29
CA GLY A 46 3.09 -0.22 -10.15
C GLY A 46 3.25 -0.74 -8.73
N TYR A 47 2.50 -1.80 -8.38
CA TYR A 47 2.56 -2.38 -7.04
C TYR A 47 4.00 -2.73 -6.66
N ARG A 48 4.53 -2.01 -5.66
CA ARG A 48 5.87 -2.21 -5.11
C ARG A 48 5.73 -2.48 -3.61
N ARG A 49 5.96 -3.73 -3.19
CA ARG A 49 6.16 -4.05 -1.76
C ARG A 49 7.57 -3.67 -1.39
N GLN A 50 7.73 -2.89 -0.32
CA GLN A 50 9.04 -2.57 0.24
C GLN A 50 9.63 -3.77 1.00
N THR A 51 8.77 -4.64 1.51
CA THR A 51 9.16 -5.78 2.34
C THR A 51 8.70 -7.07 1.66
N PRO A 52 9.54 -8.11 1.60
CA PRO A 52 9.10 -9.42 1.17
C PRO A 52 7.92 -9.88 2.05
N PRO A 53 7.01 -10.71 1.52
CA PRO A 53 5.96 -11.32 2.32
C PRO A 53 6.59 -11.99 3.55
N ARG A 54 6.01 -11.79 4.74
CA ARG A 54 6.47 -12.48 5.94
C ARG A 54 6.31 -13.97 5.68
N LYS A 55 7.43 -14.71 5.64
CA LYS A 55 7.38 -16.16 5.43
C LYS A 55 6.59 -16.78 6.58
N PRO A 56 5.61 -17.66 6.31
CA PRO A 56 4.96 -18.40 7.38
C PRO A 56 6.02 -19.22 8.13
N ASN A 57 6.00 -19.14 9.47
CA ASN A 57 6.90 -19.92 10.31
C ASN A 57 6.44 -21.40 10.28
N PRO A 58 7.27 -22.36 9.85
CA PRO A 58 6.88 -23.77 9.81
C PRO A 58 6.54 -24.37 11.18
N SER A 59 6.96 -23.75 12.30
CA SER A 59 6.68 -24.27 13.64
C SER A 59 5.21 -24.13 14.09
N THR A 60 4.37 -23.42 13.33
CA THR A 60 2.91 -23.39 13.55
C THR A 60 2.23 -24.44 12.67
N SER A 61 2.69 -25.68 12.80
CA SER A 61 2.00 -26.88 12.34
C SER A 61 1.85 -27.82 13.54
N SER A 62 1.12 -27.41 14.57
CA SER A 62 0.65 -28.32 15.63
C SER A 62 -0.50 -29.19 15.11
N GLY A 63 -0.25 -29.87 13.98
CA GLY A 63 -1.01 -31.03 13.55
C GLY A 63 -0.53 -32.21 14.37
N ARG A 64 -1.26 -32.51 15.44
CA ARG A 64 -1.09 -33.65 16.34
C ARG A 64 -1.29 -34.94 15.53
N PHE A 65 -0.26 -35.40 14.81
CA PHE A 65 -0.23 -36.73 14.21
C PHE A 65 -0.07 -37.76 15.33
N LEU A 66 -1.19 -38.18 15.91
CA LEU A 66 -1.26 -39.34 16.79
C LEU A 66 -0.86 -40.57 15.97
N HIS A 67 0.39 -40.99 16.11
CA HIS A 67 0.79 -42.36 15.79
C HIS A 67 0.08 -43.28 16.78
N ARG A 68 -1.06 -43.85 16.36
CA ARG A 68 -1.69 -44.97 17.05
C ARG A 68 -0.81 -46.19 16.79
N HIS A 69 0.01 -46.56 17.77
CA HIS A 69 0.67 -47.86 17.78
C HIS A 69 -0.41 -48.96 17.76
N HIS A 70 -0.43 -49.74 16.68
CA HIS A 70 -0.90 -51.12 16.74
C HIS A 70 0.13 -51.90 17.55
N ARG A 71 -0.23 -52.31 18.77
CA ARG A 71 0.43 -53.41 19.47
C ARG A 71 -0.25 -54.73 19.07
N PRO A 72 0.49 -55.85 19.04
CA PRO A 72 0.00 -57.16 18.65
C PRO A 72 -1.00 -57.75 19.66
#